data_AF-A0A800CL58-F1
#
_entry.id   AF-A0A800CL58-F1
#
_cell.length_a   1.000
_cell.length_b   1.000
_cell.length_c   1.000
_cell.angle_alpha   90.00
_cell.angle_beta   90.00
_cell.angle_gamma   90.00
#
_symmetry.space_group_name_H-M   'P 1'
#
loop_
_entity.id
_entity.type
_entity.pdbx_description
1 polymer ?
#
loop_
_entity_poly.entity_id
_entity_poly.type
_entity_poly.pdbx_seq_one_letter_code
_entity_poly.pdbx_strand_id
1 'polypeptide(L)'
;MEELSSLERIVLKTLSQAGPLTPLEMAVRSLIHPDNILDALFSLMDKGLVYRRERPKGIERHLYFLNEKGAAAAPEGDYELDGR
;
A
#
# COMPACT_ATOMS: atom_id res chain seq x y z
N MET A 1 -16.24 6.94 -10.39
CA MET A 1 -15.02 6.23 -10.01
C MET A 1 -14.13 7.26 -9.35
N GLU A 2 -13.85 7.13 -8.06
CA GLU A 2 -12.84 8.00 -7.43
C GLU A 2 -11.48 7.67 -8.04
N GLU A 3 -10.77 8.71 -8.47
CA GLU A 3 -9.45 8.55 -9.03
C GLU A 3 -8.44 8.20 -7.91
N LEU A 4 -7.55 7.24 -8.18
CA LEU A 4 -6.48 6.89 -7.25
C LEU A 4 -5.36 7.90 -7.34
N SER A 5 -4.93 8.43 -6.20
CA SER A 5 -3.76 9.30 -6.09
C SER A 5 -2.48 8.54 -6.45
N SER A 6 -1.42 9.26 -6.79
CA SER A 6 -0.11 8.66 -7.09
C SER A 6 0.38 7.80 -5.92
N LEU A 7 0.16 8.24 -4.69
CA LEU A 7 0.58 7.53 -3.49
C LEU A 7 -0.24 6.26 -3.24
N GLU A 8 -1.54 6.31 -3.47
CA GLU A 8 -2.42 5.12 -3.39
C GLU A 8 -2.01 4.07 -4.42
N ARG A 9 -1.68 4.49 -5.65
CA ARG A 9 -1.16 3.60 -6.70
C ARG A 9 0.16 2.93 -6.28
N ILE A 10 1.05 3.68 -5.62
CA ILE A 10 2.31 3.14 -5.07
C ILE A 10 2.05 2.09 -4.00
N VAL A 11 1.15 2.37 -3.05
CA VAL A 11 0.79 1.41 -2.01
C VAL A 11 0.17 0.14 -2.59
N LEU A 12 -0.80 0.27 -3.51
CA LEU A 12 -1.45 -0.88 -4.16
C LEU A 12 -0.46 -1.74 -4.93
N LYS A 13 0.42 -1.11 -5.72
CA LYS A 13 1.46 -1.83 -6.46
C LYS A 13 2.44 -2.54 -5.54
N THR A 14 2.89 -1.86 -4.47
CA THR A 14 3.84 -2.43 -3.50
C THR A 14 3.25 -3.67 -2.83
N LEU A 15 1.98 -3.61 -2.41
CA LEU A 15 1.28 -4.77 -1.85
C LEU A 15 1.03 -5.87 -2.88
N SER A 16 0.80 -5.52 -4.14
CA SER A 16 0.61 -6.50 -5.23
C SER A 16 1.89 -7.29 -5.51
N GLN A 17 3.04 -6.63 -5.51
CA GLN A 17 4.34 -7.25 -5.79
C GLN A 17 4.91 -8.02 -4.59
N ALA A 18 4.80 -7.46 -3.38
CA ALA A 18 5.44 -8.03 -2.19
C ALA A 18 4.50 -8.88 -1.32
N GLY A 19 3.20 -8.84 -1.58
CA GLY A 19 2.19 -9.41 -0.72
C GLY A 19 1.89 -8.53 0.51
N PRO A 20 1.37 -9.12 1.59
CA PRO A 20 0.96 -8.37 2.77
C PRO A 20 2.14 -7.74 3.51
N LEU A 21 2.05 -6.45 3.83
CA LEU A 21 3.13 -5.68 4.44
C LEU A 21 2.65 -4.82 5.61
N THR A 22 3.58 -4.48 6.48
CA THR A 22 3.43 -3.40 7.47
C THR A 22 3.69 -2.03 6.83
N PRO A 23 3.21 -0.92 7.45
CA PRO A 23 3.52 0.43 7.00
C PRO A 23 5.03 0.70 6.88
N LEU A 24 5.84 0.25 7.83
CA LEU A 24 7.29 0.44 7.79
C LEU A 24 7.95 -0.34 6.64
N GLU A 25 7.54 -1.59 6.42
CA GLU A 25 8.07 -2.37 5.28
C GLU A 25 7.70 -1.72 3.94
N MET A 26 6.49 -1.17 3.82
CA MET A 26 6.07 -0.42 2.64
C MET A 26 6.89 0.87 2.46
N ALA A 27 7.10 1.62 3.54
CA ALA A 27 7.91 2.84 3.54
C ALA A 27 9.34 2.57 3.05
N VAL A 28 9.98 1.51 3.53
CA VAL A 28 11.33 1.12 3.11
C VAL A 28 11.37 0.73 1.63
N ARG A 29 10.37 -0.01 1.15
CA ARG A 29 10.33 -0.48 -0.25
C ARG A 29 10.03 0.63 -1.25
N SER A 30 9.18 1.57 -0.86
CA SER A 30 8.74 2.67 -1.73
C SER A 30 9.56 3.95 -1.57
N LEU A 31 10.45 4.02 -0.56
CA LEU A 31 11.18 5.22 -0.16
C LEU A 31 10.26 6.39 0.20
N ILE A 32 9.12 6.08 0.82
CA ILE A 32 8.10 7.06 1.23
C ILE A 32 8.03 7.09 2.75
N HIS A 33 7.79 8.28 3.31
CA HIS A 33 7.63 8.43 4.76
C HIS A 33 6.48 7.56 5.30
N PRO A 34 6.65 6.87 6.44
CA PRO A 34 5.61 5.99 7.01
C PRO A 34 4.25 6.67 7.22
N ASP A 35 4.23 7.95 7.60
CA ASP A 35 2.99 8.70 7.80
C ASP A 35 2.18 8.84 6.50
N ASN A 36 2.86 9.12 5.38
CA ASN A 36 2.21 9.21 4.07
C ASN A 36 1.67 7.83 3.65
N ILE A 37 2.40 6.75 3.95
CA ILE A 37 1.92 5.38 3.71
C ILE A 37 0.65 5.11 4.52
N LEU A 38 0.59 5.53 5.79
CA LEU A 38 -0.59 5.36 6.63
C LEU A 38 -1.80 6.11 6.08
N ASP A 39 -1.63 7.38 5.68
CA ASP A 39 -2.70 8.17 5.08
C ASP A 39 -3.27 7.50 3.83
N ALA A 40 -2.40 6.99 2.96
CA ALA A 40 -2.80 6.26 1.77
C ALA A 40 -3.47 4.92 2.09
N LEU A 41 -3.01 4.19 3.10
CA LEU A 41 -3.64 2.94 3.54
C LEU A 41 -5.05 3.19 4.09
N PHE A 42 -5.25 4.26 4.87
CA PHE A 42 -6.58 4.61 5.36
C PHE A 42 -7.52 4.99 4.22
N SER A 43 -7.06 5.82 3.27
CA SER A 43 -7.84 6.16 2.09
C SER A 43 -8.19 4.91 1.24
N LEU A 44 -7.24 3.98 1.05
CA LEU A 44 -7.48 2.72 0.34
C LEU A 44 -8.41 1.75 1.09
N MET A 45 -8.42 1.79 2.42
CA MET A 45 -9.39 1.04 3.23
C MET A 45 -10.79 1.62 3.09
N ASP A 46 -10.93 2.94 3.12
CA ASP A 46 -12.22 3.63 2.93
C ASP A 46 -12.79 3.36 1.52
N LYS A 47 -11.90 3.27 0.51
CA LYS A 47 -12.24 2.84 -0.86
C LYS A 47 -12.50 1.33 -0.99
N GLY A 48 -12.28 0.55 0.07
CA GLY A 48 -12.51 -0.88 0.09
C GLY A 48 -11.58 -1.67 -0.84
N LEU A 49 -10.33 -1.23 -1.00
CA LEU A 49 -9.29 -1.89 -1.81
C LEU A 49 -8.26 -2.63 -0.95
N VAL A 50 -8.02 -2.14 0.26
CA VAL A 50 -7.11 -2.72 1.25
C VAL A 50 -7.87 -3.08 2.51
N TYR A 51 -7.43 -4.12 3.21
CA TYR A 51 -7.86 -4.40 4.57
C TYR A 51 -6.66 -4.69 5.47
N ARG A 52 -6.83 -4.48 6.78
CA ARG A 52 -5.80 -4.77 7.78
C ARG A 52 -6.15 -5.99 8.63
N ARG A 53 -5.14 -6.72 9.08
CA ARG A 53 -5.24 -7.73 10.13
C ARG A 53 -4.25 -7.44 11.24
N GLU A 54 -4.63 -7.77 12.46
CA GLU A 54 -3.73 -7.69 13.61
C GLU A 54 -2.74 -8.86 13.58
N ARG A 55 -1.48 -8.60 13.91
CA ARG A 55 -0.47 -9.63 14.12
C ARG A 55 -0.16 -9.78 15.62
N PRO A 56 -0.04 -11.02 16.14
CA PRO A 56 0.10 -11.26 17.57
C PRO A 56 1.44 -10.81 18.14
N LYS A 57 2.47 -10.62 17.30
CA LYS A 57 3.85 -10.31 17.69
C LYS A 57 4.46 -9.28 16.73
N GLY A 58 5.46 -8.53 17.19
CA GLY A 58 6.18 -7.50 16.43
C GLY A 58 5.91 -6.08 16.90
N ILE A 59 6.75 -5.13 16.46
CA ILE A 59 6.67 -3.71 16.83
C ILE A 59 5.39 -3.10 16.25
N GLU A 60 5.21 -3.18 14.94
CA GLU A 60 3.92 -2.85 14.33
C GLU A 60 2.91 -3.95 14.62
N ARG A 61 1.64 -3.60 14.83
CA ARG A 61 0.60 -4.59 15.14
C ARG A 61 -0.31 -4.89 13.96
N HIS A 62 -0.17 -4.17 12.85
CA HIS A 62 -1.07 -4.27 11.70
C HIS A 62 -0.31 -4.69 10.45
N LEU A 63 -0.84 -5.68 9.74
CA LEU A 63 -0.42 -6.08 8.41
C LEU A 63 -1.55 -5.77 7.44
N TYR A 64 -1.22 -5.19 6.29
CA TYR A 64 -2.18 -4.73 5.29
C TYR A 64 -2.16 -5.63 4.07
N PHE A 65 -3.33 -5.88 3.51
CA PHE A 65 -3.57 -6.86 2.45
C PHE A 65 -4.43 -6.23 1.36
N LEU A 66 -4.15 -6.58 0.10
CA LEU A 66 -5.10 -6.34 -0.98
C LEU A 66 -6.28 -7.30 -0.89
N ASN A 67 -7.47 -6.81 -1.19
CA ASN A 67 -8.58 -7.67 -1.58
C ASN A 67 -8.62 -7.81 -3.12
N GLU A 68 -9.60 -8.55 -3.64
CA GLU A 68 -9.76 -8.79 -5.08
C GLU A 68 -9.87 -7.48 -5.88
N LYS A 69 -10.59 -6.48 -5.36
CA LYS A 69 -10.72 -5.16 -6.02
C LYS A 69 -9.40 -4.40 -6.01
N GLY A 70 -8.68 -4.41 -4.88
CA GLY A 70 -7.37 -3.79 -4.76
C GLY A 70 -6.32 -4.42 -5.67
N ALA A 71 -6.36 -5.75 -5.82
CA ALA A 71 -5.50 -6.47 -6.74
C ALA A 71 -5.79 -6.11 -8.21
N ALA A 72 -7.07 -6.03 -8.59
CA ALA A 72 -7.46 -5.60 -9.93
C ALA A 72 -7.17 -4.11 -10.22
N ALA A 73 -7.13 -3.27 -9.17
CA ALA A 73 -6.81 -1.84 -9.29
C ALA A 73 -5.31 -1.54 -9.23
N ALA A 74 -4.46 -2.55 -8.94
CA ALA A 74 -3.03 -2.35 -8.84
C ALA A 74 -2.42 -2.09 -10.24
N PRO A 75 -1.59 -1.05 -10.41
CA PRO A 75 -0.93 -0.77 -11.68
C PRO A 75 0.03 -1.91 -12.12
N GLU A 76 0.07 -2.21 -13.42
CA GLU A 76 1.07 -3.08 -14.04
C GLU A 76 2.36 -2.31 -14.40
N GLY A 77 3.52 -3.00 -14.40
CA GLY A 77 4.83 -2.44 -14.81
C GLY A 77 5.71 -1.91 -13.67
N ASP A 78 7.00 -1.65 -13.92
CA ASP A 78 7.96 -1.10 -12.96
C ASP A 78 7.93 0.44 -12.89
N TYR A 79 8.41 1.03 -11.79
CA TYR A 79 8.56 2.49 -11.71
C TYR A 79 9.82 2.89 -12.48
N GLU A 80 9.66 3.71 -13.52
CA GLU A 80 10.71 4.69 -13.82
C GLU A 80 10.59 5.76 -12.73
N LEU A 81 11.45 5.67 -11.72
CA LEU A 81 11.74 6.83 -10.89
C LEU A 81 12.38 7.84 -11.85
N ASP A 82 11.60 8.78 -12.35
CA ASP A 82 12.11 9.93 -13.08
C ASP A 82 13.13 10.61 -12.16
N GLY A 83 14.41 10.36 -12.46
CA GLY A 83 15.54 10.93 -11.76
C GLY A 83 15.53 12.44 -11.97
N ARG A 84 15.23 13.17 -10.89
CA ARG A 84 15.58 14.58 -10.76
C ARG A 84 16.71 14.72 -9.75
#